data_AF-A0A838FP27-F1
#
_entry.id   AF-A0A838FP27-F1
#
_cell.length_a   1.000
_cell.length_b   1.000
_cell.length_c   1.000
_cell.angle_alpha   90.00
_cell.angle_beta   90.00
_cell.angle_gamma   90.00
#
_symmetry.space_group_name_H-M   'P 1'
#
loop_
_entity.id
_entity.type
_entity.pdbx_description
1 polymer ?
#
loop_
_entity_poly.entity_id
_entity_poly.type
_entity_poly.pdbx_seq_one_letter_code
_entity_poly.pdbx_strand_id
1 'polypeptide(L)' 'MSTLAEIEAAVETLPTGQKEALFQFLAAQLRPAAGPSATGAAPRIAGLHEGAAEVAPDFDEPLPDEFWLGQDA' A
#
# COMPACT_ATOMS: atom_id res chain seq x y z
N MET A 1 39.27 0.65 9.02
CA MET A 1 38.72 1.69 8.13
C MET A 1 37.21 1.71 8.32
N SER A 2 36.60 2.89 8.47
CA SER A 2 35.14 3.00 8.69
C SER A 2 34.44 3.04 7.34
N THR A 3 33.49 2.12 7.10
CA THR A 3 32.75 2.00 5.83
C THR A 3 31.96 3.25 5.47
N LEU A 4 31.51 4.02 6.47
CA LEU A 4 30.80 5.28 6.25
C LEU A 4 31.73 6.38 5.71
N ALA A 5 32.94 6.49 6.27
CA ALA A 5 33.91 7.49 5.86
C ALA A 5 34.40 7.27 4.41
N GLU A 6 34.51 6.00 4.00
CA GLU A 6 34.86 5.64 2.62
C GLU A 6 33.75 6.04 1.63
N ILE A 7 32.48 5.87 2.02
CA ILE A 7 31.33 6.28 1.21
C ILE A 7 31.26 7.81 1.10
N GLU A 8 31.46 8.54 2.20
CA GLU A 8 31.47 10.01 2.18
C GLU A 8 32.55 10.56 1.25
N ALA A 9 33.78 10.05 1.37
CA ALA A 9 34.88 10.45 0.50
C ALA A 9 34.61 10.13 -0.98
N ALA A 10 34.03 8.96 -1.28
CA ALA A 10 33.64 8.60 -2.64
C ALA A 10 32.57 9.55 -3.19
N VAL A 11 31.59 9.93 -2.37
CA VAL A 11 30.52 10.85 -2.77
C VAL A 11 31.04 12.24 -3.06
N GLU A 12 32.01 12.75 -2.30
CA GLU A 12 32.59 14.07 -2.53
C GLU A 12 33.25 14.20 -3.91
N THR A 13 33.89 13.13 -4.39
CA THR A 13 34.57 13.08 -5.70
C THR A 13 33.63 13.01 -6.90
N LEU A 14 32.34 12.74 -6.70
CA LEU A 14 31.37 12.61 -7.78
C LEU A 14 31.04 13.98 -8.42
N PRO A 15 30.88 14.04 -9.75
CA PRO A 15 30.30 15.19 -10.44
C PRO A 15 28.87 15.50 -9.95
N THR A 16 28.46 16.77 -10.01
CA THR A 16 27.16 17.22 -9.50
C THR A 16 25.97 16.45 -10.09
N GLY A 17 25.99 16.15 -11.39
CA GLY A 17 24.93 15.36 -12.02
C GLY A 17 24.83 13.92 -11.51
N GLN A 18 25.95 13.32 -11.07
CA GLN A 18 25.95 11.96 -10.50
C GLN A 18 25.52 11.97 -9.02
N LYS A 19 25.82 13.04 -8.28
CA LYS A 19 25.29 13.25 -6.92
C LYS A 19 23.77 13.34 -6.91
N GLU A 20 23.20 14.05 -7.88
CA GLU A 20 21.74 14.15 -8.08
C GLU A 20 21.13 12.76 -8.34
N ALA A 21 21.73 11.98 -9.24
CA ALA A 21 21.27 10.63 -9.56
C ALA A 21 21.36 9.67 -8.36
N LEU A 22 22.44 9.75 -7.57
CA LEU A 22 22.60 8.97 -6.35
C LEU A 22 21.56 9.37 -5.29
N PHE A 23 21.30 10.66 -5.11
CA PHE A 23 20.27 11.14 -4.20
C PHE A 23 18.89 10.61 -4.60
N GLN A 24 18.54 10.67 -5.89
CA GLN A 24 17.27 10.13 -6.40
C GLN A 24 17.16 8.62 -6.18
N PHE A 25 18.24 7.87 -6.42
CA PHE A 25 18.29 6.43 -6.18
C PHE A 25 18.08 6.10 -4.69
N LEU A 26 18.79 6.78 -3.79
CA LEU A 26 18.64 6.59 -2.35
C LEU A 26 17.26 7.00 -1.87
N ALA A 27 16.70 8.11 -2.39
CA ALA A 27 15.36 8.55 -2.07
C ALA A 27 14.31 7.52 -2.50
N ALA A 28 14.47 6.89 -3.67
CA ALA A 28 13.59 5.83 -4.14
C ALA A 28 13.69 4.56 -3.27
N GLN A 29 14.90 4.20 -2.84
CA GLN A 29 15.15 2.95 -2.10
C GLN A 29 14.84 3.06 -0.60
N LEU A 30 15.05 4.24 -0.02
CA LEU A 30 14.70 4.55 1.37
C LEU A 30 13.27 5.03 1.52
N ARG A 31 12.55 5.27 0.41
CA ARG A 31 11.12 5.50 0.48
C ARG A 31 10.54 4.25 1.15
N PRO A 32 9.96 4.36 2.37
CA PRO A 32 9.29 3.23 2.96
C PRO A 32 8.28 2.78 1.93
N ALA A 33 8.28 1.48 1.62
CA ALA A 33 7.38 0.90 0.65
C ALA A 33 5.99 1.44 0.96
N ALA A 34 5.55 2.40 0.15
CA ALA A 34 4.17 2.83 0.11
C ALA A 34 3.43 1.69 -0.61
N GLY A 35 3.41 0.52 0.04
CA GLY A 35 2.26 -0.34 -0.01
C GLY A 35 1.05 0.50 0.40
N PRO A 36 -0.17 0.06 0.04
CA PRO A 36 -1.39 0.81 0.30
C PRO A 36 -1.32 1.38 1.71
N SER A 37 -1.30 2.71 1.76
CA SER A 37 -1.11 3.50 2.96
C SER A 37 -1.93 2.87 4.09
N ALA A 38 -1.25 2.30 5.10
CA ALA A 38 -1.89 1.98 6.37
C ALA A 38 -2.34 3.25 7.12
N THR A 39 -2.35 4.41 6.45
CA THR A 39 -2.99 5.65 6.85
C THR A 39 -4.52 5.48 6.76
N GLY A 40 -5.08 4.69 7.68
CA GLY A 40 -6.52 4.52 7.82
C GLY A 40 -6.97 3.18 8.38
N ALA A 41 -6.09 2.17 8.41
CA ALA A 41 -6.44 0.91 9.04
C ALA A 41 -6.23 1.06 10.55
N ALA A 42 -7.30 1.40 11.27
CA ALA A 42 -7.36 1.21 12.71
C ALA A 42 -6.82 -0.20 13.05
N PRO A 43 -6.13 -0.37 14.20
CA PRO A 43 -5.66 -1.69 14.60
C PRO A 43 -6.81 -2.69 14.53
N ARG A 44 -6.55 -3.90 14.03
CA ARG A 44 -7.56 -4.96 14.02
C ARG A 44 -7.94 -5.26 15.47
N ILE A 45 -9.22 -5.11 15.79
CA ILE A 45 -9.78 -5.42 17.11
C ILE A 45 -10.59 -6.71 16.96
N ALA A 46 -10.24 -7.76 17.71
CA ALA A 46 -11.01 -8.99 17.72
C ALA A 46 -12.42 -8.73 18.29
N GLY A 47 -13.46 -9.24 17.63
CA GLY A 47 -14.86 -9.00 18.02
C GLY A 47 -15.39 -7.59 17.74
N LEU A 48 -14.67 -6.79 16.95
CA LEU A 48 -15.17 -5.47 16.54
C LEU A 48 -16.46 -5.63 15.74
N HIS A 49 -17.55 -5.02 16.20
CA HIS A 49 -18.89 -5.11 15.61
C HIS A 49 -19.53 -6.51 15.64
N GLU A 50 -19.16 -7.37 16.59
CA GLU A 50 -19.83 -8.66 16.79
C GLU A 50 -21.35 -8.46 17.00
N GLY A 51 -22.15 -9.18 16.21
CA GLY A 51 -23.62 -9.07 16.25
C GLY A 51 -24.22 -7.81 15.61
N ALA A 52 -23.40 -6.88 15.09
CA ALA A 52 -23.91 -5.66 14.46
C ALA A 52 -24.33 -5.86 12.99
N ALA A 53 -24.01 -7.02 12.42
CA ALA A 53 -24.43 -7.43 11.09
C ALA A 53 -25.17 -8.77 11.20
N GLU A 54 -26.33 -8.85 10.56
CA GLU A 54 -27.14 -10.06 10.46
C GLU A 54 -27.28 -10.42 8.99
N VAL A 55 -27.26 -11.73 8.70
CA VAL A 55 -27.51 -12.23 7.35
C VAL A 55 -29.01 -12.14 7.10
N ALA A 56 -29.41 -11.53 5.99
CA ALA A 56 -30.81 -11.46 5.62
C ALA A 56 -31.36 -12.89 5.36
N PRO A 57 -32.64 -13.17 5.70
CA PRO A 57 -33.21 -14.52 5.54
C PRO A 57 -33.16 -15.06 4.11
N ASP A 58 -33.12 -14.17 3.12
CA ASP A 58 -33.12 -14.44 1.68
C ASP A 58 -31.71 -14.42 1.07
N PHE A 59 -30.64 -14.35 1.86
CA PHE A 59 -29.27 -14.26 1.34
C PHE A 59 -28.89 -15.41 0.40
N ASP A 60 -29.39 -16.62 0.70
CA ASP A 60 -29.14 -17.82 -0.09
C ASP A 60 -30.16 -18.00 -1.24
N GLU A 61 -31.17 -17.12 -1.34
CA GLU A 61 -32.13 -17.17 -2.44
C GLU A 61 -31.48 -16.75 -3.77
N PRO A 62 -31.86 -17.39 -4.88
CA PRO A 62 -31.34 -17.00 -6.19
C PRO A 62 -31.78 -15.58 -6.53
N LEU A 63 -30.84 -14.78 -7.04
CA LEU A 63 -31.16 -13.43 -7.50
C LEU A 63 -32.11 -13.48 -8.71
N PRO A 64 -33.04 -12.51 -8.83
CA PRO A 64 -33.98 -12.44 -9.96
C PRO A 64 -33.28 -12.40 -11.31
N ASP A 65 -33.95 -12.88 -12.37
CA ASP A 65 -33.38 -12.88 -13.72
C ASP A 65 -33.05 -11.46 -14.20
N GLU A 66 -33.79 -10.44 -13.77
CA GLU A 66 -33.52 -9.03 -14.09
C GLU A 66 -32.19 -8.54 -13.52
N PHE A 67 -31.72 -9.12 -12.40
CA PHE A 67 -30.40 -8.83 -11.85
C PHE A 67 -29.29 -9.32 -12.80
N TRP A 68 -29.52 -10.46 -13.46
CA TRP A 68 -28.55 -11.08 -14.37
C TRP A 68 -28.66 -10.58 -15.81
N LEU A 69 -29.88 -10.40 -16.31
CA LEU A 69 -30.19 -10.14 -17.72
C LEU A 69 -30.53 -8.67 -18.00
N GLY A 70 -30.80 -7.87 -16.97
CA GLY A 70 -31.29 -6.50 -17.10
C GLY A 70 -32.81 -6.43 -17.33
N GLN A 71 -33.37 -5.23 -17.31
CA GLN A 71 -34.84 -5.02 -17.37
C GLN A 71 -35.47 -5.29 -18.76
N ASP A 72 -34.64 -5.41 -19.81
CA ASP A 72 -35.08 -5.52 -21.21
C ASP A 72 -34.98 -6.96 -21.76
N ALA A 73 -34.93 -7.97 -20.87
CA ALA A 73 -34.81 -9.38 -21.23
C ALA A 73 -36.14 -10.03 -21.64
#